data_AF-A0A6A5AI68-F1
#
_entry.id   AF-A0A6A5AI68-F1
#
_cell.length_a   1.000
_cell.length_b   1.000
_cell.length_c   1.000
_cell.angle_alpha   90.00
_cell.angle_beta   90.00
_cell.angle_gamma   90.00
#
_symmetry.space_group_name_H-M   'P 1'
#
loop_
_entity.id
_entity.type
_entity.pdbx_description
1 polymer ?
#
loop_
_entity_poly.entity_id
_entity_poly.type
_entity_poly.pdbx_seq_one_letter_code
_entity_poly.pdbx_strand_id
1 'polypeptide(L)'
;MQRLPVPPPPSPLCPPRIRRSWEATPTKDQDLFVQAVALAMDRGFHQLFVDIHAETLGEAHDSCVFLLWHRKFILGYENMLRSLGRRFACVTLPYFDYIQHNLNYLHGKCTSLESCSPFLTGLGGSTSGHLSSQPLAGFAFSHFKCVDAFPASHACAVPGSDCMRCIPRGAWTRTYFNSTALSFTSIKRVLFDADDGMTALSLRIERSPHDVFHFTLSAALANFVVAALDPVFYGHHATIDILAAIHHRCRVRPLKLTKEQAKLHPGNFQGCVINNTMVVKATSPVGLRLP
;
A
#
# COMPACT_ATOMS: atom_id res chain seq x y z
N MET A 1 -29.69 -10.89 -42.37
CA MET A 1 -29.62 -9.74 -41.43
C MET A 1 -28.80 -10.15 -40.22
N GLN A 2 -27.51 -9.82 -40.18
CA GLN A 2 -26.68 -10.02 -38.99
C GLN A 2 -27.15 -9.04 -37.92
N ARG A 3 -27.54 -9.56 -36.74
CA ARG A 3 -27.87 -8.72 -35.59
C ARG A 3 -26.61 -7.97 -35.19
N LEU A 4 -26.68 -6.63 -35.21
CA LEU A 4 -25.63 -5.78 -34.67
C LEU A 4 -25.33 -6.20 -33.21
N PRO A 5 -24.05 -6.20 -32.79
CA PRO A 5 -23.69 -6.46 -31.41
C PRO A 5 -24.44 -5.52 -30.48
N VAL A 6 -25.04 -6.07 -29.43
CA VAL A 6 -25.71 -5.29 -28.38
C VAL A 6 -24.68 -4.32 -27.77
N PRO A 7 -25.01 -3.02 -27.60
CA PRO A 7 -24.12 -2.07 -26.96
C PRO A 7 -23.71 -2.59 -25.56
N PRO A 8 -22.44 -2.47 -25.15
CA PRO A 8 -22.04 -2.86 -23.81
C PRO A 8 -22.89 -2.09 -22.79
N PRO A 9 -23.36 -2.76 -21.72
CA PRO A 9 -24.20 -2.11 -20.73
C PRO A 9 -23.46 -0.92 -20.11
N PRO A 10 -24.15 0.20 -19.80
CA PRO A 10 -23.52 1.39 -19.27
C PRO A 10 -22.76 1.04 -17.99
N SER A 11 -21.55 1.60 -17.84
CA SER A 11 -20.73 1.47 -16.65
C SER A 11 -21.58 1.77 -15.41
N PRO A 12 -21.50 0.96 -14.34
CA PRO A 12 -22.26 1.23 -13.13
C PRO A 12 -21.90 2.62 -12.60
N LEU A 13 -22.91 3.40 -12.22
CA LEU A 13 -22.73 4.66 -11.51
C LEU A 13 -22.11 4.34 -10.14
N CYS A 14 -20.78 4.38 -10.08
CA CYS A 14 -20.07 4.17 -8.82
C CYS A 14 -20.23 5.41 -7.91
N PRO A 15 -20.36 5.22 -6.59
CA PRO A 15 -20.29 6.33 -5.66
C PRO A 15 -18.91 6.99 -5.71
N PRO A 16 -18.76 8.20 -5.13
CA PRO A 16 -17.46 8.80 -4.89
C PRO A 16 -16.54 7.81 -4.17
N ARG A 17 -15.26 7.79 -4.58
CA ARG A 17 -14.28 6.88 -3.98
C ARG A 17 -13.95 7.36 -2.57
N ILE A 18 -14.23 6.51 -1.59
CA ILE A 18 -13.92 6.77 -0.18
C ILE A 18 -13.12 5.59 0.32
N ARG A 19 -11.84 5.81 0.63
CA ARG A 19 -11.05 4.82 1.35
C ARG A 19 -11.47 4.81 2.81
N ARG A 20 -11.72 3.63 3.33
CA ARG A 20 -12.12 3.37 4.72
C ARG A 20 -11.10 2.46 5.37
N SER A 21 -11.04 2.43 6.69
CA SER A 21 -10.29 1.36 7.35
C SER A 21 -10.90 0.04 6.93
N TRP A 22 -10.11 -1.03 6.96
CA TRP A 22 -10.65 -2.36 6.73
C TRP A 22 -11.87 -2.63 7.61
N GLU A 23 -11.80 -2.31 8.90
CA GLU A 23 -12.88 -2.50 9.86
C GLU A 23 -14.14 -1.70 9.54
N ALA A 24 -14.01 -0.52 8.93
CA ALA A 24 -15.14 0.29 8.48
C ALA A 24 -15.60 -0.03 7.04
N THR A 25 -14.90 -0.95 6.36
CA THR A 25 -15.28 -1.45 5.05
C THR A 25 -16.29 -2.59 5.23
N PRO A 26 -17.49 -2.52 4.62
CA PRO A 26 -18.47 -3.60 4.71
C PRO A 26 -17.86 -4.95 4.29
N THR A 27 -18.20 -6.05 4.97
CA THR A 27 -17.64 -7.38 4.68
C THR A 27 -17.76 -7.77 3.20
N LYS A 28 -18.91 -7.49 2.57
CA LYS A 28 -19.09 -7.72 1.13
C LYS A 28 -18.07 -6.98 0.24
N ASP A 29 -17.64 -5.80 0.67
CA ASP A 29 -16.70 -4.94 -0.07
C ASP A 29 -15.26 -5.35 0.24
N GLN A 30 -14.98 -5.83 1.47
CA GLN A 30 -13.72 -6.52 1.81
C GLN A 30 -13.57 -7.76 0.91
N ASP A 31 -14.57 -8.65 0.89
CA ASP A 31 -14.55 -9.86 0.07
C ASP A 31 -14.37 -9.55 -1.42
N LEU A 32 -15.02 -8.47 -1.91
CA LEU A 32 -14.89 -8.03 -3.30
C LEU A 32 -13.47 -7.52 -3.60
N PHE A 33 -12.85 -6.80 -2.66
CA PHE A 33 -11.46 -6.37 -2.78
C PHE A 33 -10.50 -7.57 -2.81
N VAL A 34 -10.63 -8.54 -1.89
CA VAL A 34 -9.75 -9.72 -1.86
C VAL A 34 -9.91 -10.55 -3.14
N GLN A 35 -11.13 -10.71 -3.65
CA GLN A 35 -11.38 -11.37 -4.94
C GLN A 35 -10.77 -10.61 -6.13
N ALA A 36 -10.81 -9.28 -6.12
CA ALA A 36 -10.18 -8.46 -7.16
C ALA A 36 -8.65 -8.65 -7.14
N VAL A 37 -8.04 -8.70 -5.95
CA VAL A 37 -6.61 -8.96 -5.78
C VAL A 37 -6.22 -10.33 -6.32
N ALA A 38 -6.95 -11.39 -5.94
CA ALA A 38 -6.68 -12.73 -6.44
C ALA A 38 -6.77 -12.79 -7.98
N LEU A 39 -7.81 -12.19 -8.57
CA LEU A 39 -7.95 -12.12 -10.03
C LEU A 39 -6.84 -11.28 -10.69
N ALA A 40 -6.36 -10.23 -10.03
CA ALA A 40 -5.22 -9.45 -10.52
C ALA A 40 -3.93 -10.28 -10.52
N MET A 41 -3.74 -11.13 -9.51
CA MET A 41 -2.62 -12.07 -9.44
C MET A 41 -2.72 -13.13 -10.56
N ASP A 42 -3.90 -13.74 -10.73
CA ASP A 42 -4.16 -14.71 -11.80
C ASP A 42 -3.93 -14.16 -13.21
N ARG A 43 -4.12 -12.85 -13.41
CA ARG A 43 -3.91 -12.17 -14.69
C ARG A 43 -2.54 -11.51 -14.84
N GLY A 44 -1.69 -11.57 -13.81
CA GLY A 44 -0.35 -10.95 -13.80
C GLY A 44 -0.32 -9.45 -13.61
N PHE A 45 -1.47 -8.81 -13.54
CA PHE A 45 -1.52 -7.38 -13.28
C PHE A 45 -1.02 -7.04 -11.88
N HIS A 46 -1.14 -7.95 -10.91
CA HIS A 46 -0.54 -7.73 -9.59
C HIS A 46 1.00 -7.73 -9.68
N GLN A 47 1.59 -8.71 -10.39
CA GLN A 47 3.03 -8.79 -10.56
C GLN A 47 3.59 -7.55 -11.28
N LEU A 48 2.88 -7.01 -12.28
CA LEU A 48 3.29 -5.76 -12.94
C LEU A 48 3.50 -4.60 -11.94
N PHE A 49 2.72 -4.52 -10.86
CA PHE A 49 2.93 -3.49 -9.84
C PHE A 49 4.15 -3.78 -8.95
N VAL A 50 4.49 -5.05 -8.73
CA VAL A 50 5.75 -5.46 -8.09
C VAL A 50 6.93 -4.97 -8.92
N ASP A 51 6.89 -5.21 -10.23
CA ASP A 51 7.96 -4.83 -11.16
C ASP A 51 8.10 -3.30 -11.26
N ILE A 52 6.97 -2.56 -11.37
CA ILE A 52 6.98 -1.08 -11.35
C ILE A 52 7.67 -0.55 -10.09
N HIS A 53 7.34 -1.11 -8.92
CA HIS A 53 7.94 -0.68 -7.64
C HIS A 53 9.44 -0.99 -7.60
N ALA A 54 9.84 -2.20 -7.99
CA ALA A 54 11.23 -2.64 -8.04
C ALA A 54 12.11 -1.80 -8.99
N GLU A 55 11.61 -1.44 -10.17
CA GLU A 55 12.37 -0.68 -11.17
C GLU A 55 12.49 0.81 -10.86
N THR A 56 11.57 1.35 -10.06
CA THR A 56 11.51 2.78 -9.75
C THR A 56 11.81 3.09 -8.28
N LEU A 57 12.55 2.21 -7.60
CA LEU A 57 12.91 2.37 -6.17
C LEU A 57 13.51 3.73 -5.82
N GLY A 58 14.35 4.31 -6.67
CA GLY A 58 14.93 5.63 -6.43
C GLY A 58 13.92 6.79 -6.49
N GLU A 59 12.78 6.59 -7.15
CA GLU A 59 11.65 7.52 -7.08
C GLU A 59 10.74 7.18 -5.89
N ALA A 60 10.49 5.90 -5.68
CA ALA A 60 9.60 5.41 -4.64
C ALA A 60 10.12 5.75 -3.24
N HIS A 61 11.43 5.71 -3.00
CA HIS A 61 12.07 5.83 -1.70
C HIS A 61 13.22 6.83 -1.67
N ASP A 62 13.54 7.34 -0.48
CA ASP A 62 14.64 8.29 -0.23
C ASP A 62 14.59 9.54 -1.12
N SER A 63 13.38 9.95 -1.49
CA SER A 63 13.12 10.97 -2.49
C SER A 63 12.10 11.99 -2.00
N CYS A 64 12.13 13.21 -2.56
CA CYS A 64 11.13 14.24 -2.27
C CYS A 64 9.72 13.88 -2.81
N VAL A 65 9.61 12.82 -3.62
CA VAL A 65 8.33 12.37 -4.16
C VAL A 65 7.81 11.10 -3.50
N PHE A 66 8.49 10.52 -2.51
CA PHE A 66 8.05 9.30 -1.80
C PHE A 66 6.52 9.25 -1.56
N LEU A 67 5.95 10.28 -0.92
CA LEU A 67 4.51 10.36 -0.64
C LEU A 67 3.65 10.47 -1.91
N LEU A 68 4.08 11.26 -2.89
CA LEU A 68 3.34 11.52 -4.13
C LEU A 68 3.40 10.32 -5.09
N TRP A 69 4.56 9.70 -5.20
CA TRP A 69 4.82 8.50 -5.97
C TRP A 69 3.94 7.36 -5.44
N HIS A 70 3.98 7.09 -4.11
CA HIS A 70 3.16 6.04 -3.52
C HIS A 70 1.65 6.34 -3.63
N ARG A 71 1.22 7.61 -3.47
CA ARG A 71 -0.17 8.02 -3.71
C ARG A 71 -0.62 7.69 -5.14
N LYS A 72 0.21 7.99 -6.13
CA LYS A 72 -0.07 7.70 -7.54
C LYS A 72 -0.06 6.19 -7.81
N PHE A 73 0.89 5.46 -7.22
CA PHE A 73 1.02 4.01 -7.31
C PHE A 73 -0.25 3.29 -6.83
N ILE A 74 -0.71 3.58 -5.61
CA ILE A 74 -1.91 2.93 -5.05
C ILE A 74 -3.21 3.39 -5.76
N LEU A 75 -3.24 4.60 -6.36
CA LEU A 75 -4.33 5.00 -7.24
C LEU A 75 -4.33 4.20 -8.55
N GLY A 76 -3.15 3.97 -9.13
CA GLY A 76 -2.96 3.10 -10.29
C GLY A 76 -3.44 1.68 -10.00
N TYR A 77 -3.04 1.13 -8.85
CA TYR A 77 -3.43 -0.21 -8.43
C TYR A 77 -4.96 -0.33 -8.23
N GLU A 78 -5.57 0.65 -7.55
CA GLU A 78 -7.04 0.69 -7.40
C GLU A 78 -7.74 0.79 -8.77
N ASN A 79 -7.22 1.59 -9.71
CA ASN A 79 -7.78 1.67 -11.06
C ASN A 79 -7.65 0.35 -11.82
N MET A 80 -6.52 -0.36 -11.66
CA MET A 80 -6.33 -1.69 -12.22
C MET A 80 -7.35 -2.68 -11.64
N LEU A 81 -7.55 -2.72 -10.32
CA LEU A 81 -8.57 -3.61 -9.73
C LEU A 81 -9.97 -3.31 -10.29
N ARG A 82 -10.30 -2.03 -10.48
CA ARG A 82 -11.58 -1.60 -11.06
C ARG A 82 -11.74 -1.95 -12.53
N SER A 83 -10.64 -2.13 -13.27
CA SER A 83 -10.67 -2.50 -14.70
C SER A 83 -10.89 -4.01 -14.91
N LEU A 84 -10.77 -4.84 -13.87
CA LEU A 84 -10.86 -6.30 -13.96
C LEU A 84 -12.25 -6.83 -14.39
N GLY A 85 -13.26 -5.98 -14.34
CA GLY A 85 -14.60 -6.27 -14.85
C GLY A 85 -15.69 -5.46 -14.15
N ARG A 86 -16.91 -5.50 -14.69
CA ARG A 86 -18.07 -4.74 -14.17
C ARG A 86 -18.32 -4.96 -12.68
N ARG A 87 -18.06 -6.16 -12.18
CA ARG A 87 -18.20 -6.52 -10.76
C ARG A 87 -17.27 -5.70 -9.84
N PHE A 88 -16.06 -5.38 -10.31
CA PHE A 88 -15.04 -4.68 -9.53
C PHE A 88 -15.00 -3.17 -9.80
N ALA A 89 -15.80 -2.68 -10.74
CA ALA A 89 -15.77 -1.30 -11.24
C ALA A 89 -15.86 -0.22 -10.15
N CYS A 90 -16.42 -0.54 -8.98
CA CYS A 90 -16.58 0.37 -7.86
C CYS A 90 -15.70 0.06 -6.63
N VAL A 91 -14.79 -0.92 -6.70
CA VAL A 91 -13.85 -1.25 -5.62
C VAL A 91 -13.04 -0.01 -5.25
N THR A 92 -12.83 0.15 -3.95
CA THR A 92 -11.94 1.14 -3.35
C THR A 92 -10.97 0.42 -2.43
N LEU A 93 -9.73 0.89 -2.41
CA LEU A 93 -8.68 0.29 -1.60
C LEU A 93 -8.92 0.61 -0.11
N PRO A 94 -9.02 -0.39 0.78
CA PRO A 94 -9.11 -0.17 2.23
C PRO A 94 -7.72 0.14 2.82
N TYR A 95 -7.67 0.98 3.85
CA TYR A 95 -6.42 1.25 4.57
C TYR A 95 -6.24 0.36 5.80
N PHE A 96 -4.99 0.11 6.18
CA PHE A 96 -4.61 -0.67 7.36
C PHE A 96 -4.48 0.25 8.58
N ASP A 97 -5.47 0.24 9.47
CA ASP A 97 -5.47 1.07 10.69
C ASP A 97 -4.59 0.52 11.83
N TYR A 98 -3.29 0.35 11.55
CA TYR A 98 -2.34 -0.18 12.53
C TYR A 98 -2.14 0.77 13.74
N ILE A 99 -2.58 2.03 13.65
CA ILE A 99 -2.60 2.96 14.78
C ILE A 99 -3.69 2.55 15.77
N GLN A 100 -4.91 2.27 15.29
CA GLN A 100 -5.98 1.76 16.14
C GLN A 100 -5.69 0.35 16.65
N HIS A 101 -5.03 -0.50 15.86
CA HIS A 101 -4.62 -1.85 16.29
C HIS A 101 -3.55 -1.80 17.39
N ASN A 102 -2.59 -0.88 17.29
CA ASN A 102 -1.64 -0.61 18.37
C ASN A 102 -2.35 -0.22 19.68
N LEU A 103 -3.36 0.66 19.60
CA LEU A 103 -4.15 1.05 20.78
C LEU A 103 -4.94 -0.14 21.36
N ASN A 104 -5.51 -1.00 20.51
CA ASN A 104 -6.20 -2.20 20.97
C ASN A 104 -5.26 -3.18 21.69
N TYR A 105 -4.04 -3.34 21.18
CA TYR A 105 -2.99 -4.12 21.81
C TYR A 105 -2.62 -3.56 23.20
N LEU A 106 -2.37 -2.25 23.30
CA LEU A 106 -2.03 -1.59 24.56
C LEU A 106 -3.15 -1.68 25.61
N HIS A 107 -4.41 -1.79 25.17
CA HIS A 107 -5.56 -1.98 26.05
C HIS A 107 -5.89 -3.46 26.31
N GLY A 108 -5.03 -4.39 25.90
CA GLY A 108 -5.19 -5.82 26.17
C GLY A 108 -6.36 -6.48 25.44
N LYS A 109 -6.90 -5.87 24.37
CA LYS A 109 -8.00 -6.45 23.58
C LYS A 109 -7.57 -7.60 22.66
N CYS A 110 -6.27 -7.74 22.46
CA CYS A 110 -5.61 -8.68 21.57
C CYS A 110 -4.13 -8.78 21.98
N THR A 111 -3.41 -9.81 21.53
CA THR A 111 -2.10 -10.17 22.09
C THR A 111 -0.97 -10.22 21.08
N SER A 112 -1.26 -10.07 19.79
CA SER A 112 -0.30 -10.17 18.69
C SER A 112 -0.72 -9.30 17.52
N LEU A 113 0.20 -9.05 16.60
CA LEU A 113 -0.04 -8.25 15.39
C LEU A 113 -1.25 -8.80 14.62
N GLU A 114 -1.31 -10.12 14.41
CA GLU A 114 -2.42 -10.76 13.69
C GLU A 114 -3.74 -10.74 14.47
N SER A 115 -3.72 -11.06 15.78
CA SER A 115 -4.96 -11.05 16.58
C SER A 115 -5.55 -9.65 16.77
N CYS A 116 -4.73 -8.61 16.65
CA CYS A 116 -5.15 -7.21 16.68
C CYS A 116 -5.58 -6.67 15.33
N SER A 117 -5.33 -7.38 14.23
CA SER A 117 -5.48 -6.87 12.87
C SER A 117 -6.39 -7.75 12.01
N PRO A 118 -7.70 -7.42 11.98
CA PRO A 118 -8.63 -7.99 11.00
C PRO A 118 -8.18 -7.81 9.55
N PHE A 119 -7.39 -6.77 9.28
CA PHE A 119 -6.77 -6.53 7.97
C PHE A 119 -5.82 -7.68 7.57
N LEU A 120 -4.94 -8.11 8.48
CA LEU A 120 -4.00 -9.21 8.21
C LEU A 120 -4.72 -10.54 8.04
N THR A 121 -5.66 -10.86 8.92
CA THR A 121 -6.44 -12.11 8.85
C THR A 121 -7.31 -12.15 7.59
N GLY A 122 -7.93 -11.03 7.22
CA GLY A 122 -8.72 -10.89 5.99
C GLY A 122 -7.93 -11.07 4.69
N LEU A 123 -6.59 -10.97 4.75
CA LEU A 123 -5.67 -11.23 3.64
C LEU A 123 -4.92 -12.54 3.78
N GLY A 124 -5.43 -13.49 4.58
CA GLY A 124 -4.91 -14.85 4.70
C GLY A 124 -4.02 -15.10 5.92
N GLY A 125 -3.72 -14.08 6.72
CA GLY A 125 -2.91 -14.20 7.94
C GLY A 125 -1.50 -14.75 7.67
N SER A 126 -0.89 -15.38 8.67
CA SER A 126 0.51 -15.83 8.62
C SER A 126 0.74 -17.31 8.92
N THR A 127 -0.32 -18.12 9.04
CA THR A 127 -0.23 -19.47 9.67
C THR A 127 -0.45 -20.64 8.71
N SER A 128 -1.35 -20.52 7.73
CA SER A 128 -1.52 -21.52 6.66
C SER A 128 -0.33 -21.45 5.71
N GLY A 129 0.16 -22.59 5.26
CA GLY A 129 1.27 -22.67 4.31
C GLY A 129 2.45 -23.50 4.81
N HIS A 130 3.50 -23.52 3.99
CA HIS A 130 4.65 -24.41 4.14
C HIS A 130 5.97 -23.64 4.05
N LEU A 131 7.07 -24.24 4.47
CA LEU A 131 8.39 -23.68 4.21
C LEU A 131 8.76 -23.98 2.75
N SER A 132 9.32 -23.00 2.06
CA SER A 132 9.79 -23.14 0.67
C SER A 132 11.21 -22.62 0.55
N SER A 133 12.08 -23.36 -0.13
CA SER A 133 13.43 -22.93 -0.48
C SER A 133 13.49 -22.21 -1.83
N GLN A 134 12.37 -22.12 -2.55
CA GLN A 134 12.35 -21.41 -3.83
C GLN A 134 12.56 -19.90 -3.60
N PRO A 135 13.49 -19.27 -4.33
CA PRO A 135 13.71 -17.84 -4.21
C PRO A 135 12.58 -17.06 -4.88
N LEU A 136 12.24 -15.91 -4.30
CA LEU A 136 11.32 -14.95 -4.88
C LEU A 136 12.13 -13.77 -5.42
N ALA A 137 12.13 -13.59 -6.75
CA ALA A 137 12.95 -12.58 -7.45
C ALA A 137 14.44 -12.60 -7.03
N GLY A 138 15.00 -13.81 -6.82
CA GLY A 138 16.39 -13.99 -6.37
C GLY A 138 16.63 -13.89 -4.86
N PHE A 139 15.62 -13.53 -4.07
CA PHE A 139 15.71 -13.44 -2.62
C PHE A 139 15.26 -14.73 -1.93
N ALA A 140 16.05 -15.20 -0.95
CA ALA A 140 15.73 -16.39 -0.18
C ALA A 140 14.86 -16.04 1.05
N PHE A 141 13.77 -16.78 1.22
CA PHE A 141 12.87 -16.67 2.37
C PHE A 141 12.65 -18.03 3.07
N SER A 142 13.63 -18.92 3.01
CA SER A 142 13.54 -20.32 3.46
C SER A 142 13.17 -20.51 4.94
N HIS A 143 13.33 -19.48 5.77
CA HIS A 143 12.95 -19.48 7.19
C HIS A 143 11.57 -18.90 7.46
N PHE A 144 10.92 -18.32 6.45
CA PHE A 144 9.57 -17.77 6.55
C PHE A 144 8.57 -18.77 5.98
N LYS A 145 7.38 -18.79 6.58
CA LYS A 145 6.28 -19.57 6.02
C LYS A 145 5.83 -18.92 4.72
N CYS A 146 5.82 -19.70 3.65
CA CYS A 146 5.17 -19.33 2.41
C CYS A 146 3.67 -19.57 2.55
N VAL A 147 2.93 -18.48 2.77
CA VAL A 147 1.51 -18.52 3.09
C VAL A 147 0.68 -18.72 1.83
N ASP A 148 -0.19 -19.73 1.87
CA ASP A 148 -1.06 -20.15 0.76
C ASP A 148 -2.56 -19.94 1.06
N ALA A 149 -2.90 -19.30 2.18
CA ALA A 149 -4.27 -18.88 2.42
C ALA A 149 -4.69 -17.81 1.42
N PHE A 150 -5.96 -17.82 1.00
CA PHE A 150 -6.50 -16.85 0.05
C PHE A 150 -6.31 -15.40 0.57
N PRO A 151 -5.85 -14.44 -0.26
CA PRO A 151 -5.57 -14.55 -1.70
C PRO A 151 -4.13 -14.95 -2.04
N ALA A 152 -3.25 -15.18 -1.05
CA ALA A 152 -1.82 -15.42 -1.26
C ALA A 152 -1.52 -16.64 -2.14
N SER A 153 -2.41 -17.64 -2.17
CA SER A 153 -2.32 -18.80 -3.07
C SER A 153 -2.32 -18.45 -4.57
N HIS A 154 -2.80 -17.26 -4.93
CA HIS A 154 -2.82 -16.80 -6.33
C HIS A 154 -1.53 -16.08 -6.72
N ALA A 155 -0.65 -15.77 -5.77
CA ALA A 155 0.59 -15.04 -6.04
C ALA A 155 1.54 -15.84 -6.94
N CYS A 156 1.93 -15.23 -8.06
CA CYS A 156 2.73 -15.88 -9.08
C CYS A 156 3.50 -14.83 -9.88
N ALA A 157 4.82 -15.00 -10.01
CA ALA A 157 5.66 -14.09 -10.78
C ALA A 157 5.37 -14.15 -12.29
N VAL A 158 4.93 -15.30 -12.80
CA VAL A 158 4.51 -15.45 -14.20
C VAL A 158 3.17 -16.19 -14.21
N PRO A 159 2.04 -15.51 -14.48
CA PRO A 159 0.73 -16.15 -14.44
C PRO A 159 0.66 -17.38 -15.35
N GLY A 160 0.13 -18.48 -14.82
CA GLY A 160 0.01 -19.74 -15.54
C GLY A 160 1.31 -20.57 -15.62
N SER A 161 2.43 -20.09 -15.08
CA SER A 161 3.64 -20.90 -14.92
C SER A 161 3.56 -21.83 -13.71
N ASP A 162 4.55 -22.71 -13.59
CA ASP A 162 4.89 -23.29 -12.30
C ASP A 162 5.59 -22.20 -11.47
N CYS A 163 5.01 -21.83 -10.33
CA CYS A 163 5.46 -20.73 -9.47
C CYS A 163 5.03 -21.04 -8.04
N MET A 164 5.56 -20.28 -7.08
CA MET A 164 5.42 -20.57 -5.65
C MET A 164 3.95 -20.67 -5.16
N ARG A 165 3.00 -19.92 -5.75
CA ARG A 165 1.58 -19.92 -5.33
C ARG A 165 1.41 -19.69 -3.83
N CYS A 166 2.24 -18.83 -3.27
CA CYS A 166 2.24 -18.44 -1.87
C CYS A 166 3.07 -17.17 -1.69
N ILE A 167 2.92 -16.51 -0.54
CA ILE A 167 3.66 -15.30 -0.18
C ILE A 167 4.43 -15.54 1.11
N PRO A 168 5.77 -15.39 1.13
CA PRO A 168 6.54 -15.47 2.37
C PRO A 168 6.15 -14.36 3.35
N ARG A 169 5.67 -14.75 4.55
CA ARG A 169 5.22 -13.81 5.60
C ARG A 169 5.94 -14.03 6.92
N GLY A 170 6.10 -12.94 7.68
CA GLY A 170 6.55 -13.00 9.07
C GLY A 170 5.55 -13.75 9.96
N ALA A 171 6.00 -14.23 11.13
CA ALA A 171 5.14 -14.96 12.06
C ALA A 171 4.24 -14.02 12.89
N TRP A 172 3.24 -13.40 12.27
CA TRP A 172 2.41 -12.33 12.86
C TRP A 172 1.61 -12.74 14.10
N THR A 173 1.37 -14.03 14.30
CA THR A 173 0.79 -14.56 15.55
C THR A 173 1.74 -14.49 16.75
N ARG A 174 3.05 -14.31 16.50
CA ARG A 174 4.12 -14.17 17.50
C ARG A 174 4.88 -12.84 17.39
N THR A 175 4.44 -11.94 16.50
CA THR A 175 4.90 -10.56 16.41
C THR A 175 3.97 -9.67 17.22
N TYR A 176 4.53 -8.63 17.84
CA TYR A 176 3.80 -7.76 18.76
C TYR A 176 3.97 -6.29 18.38
N PHE A 177 3.05 -5.44 18.85
CA PHE A 177 3.15 -3.99 18.71
C PHE A 177 4.16 -3.38 19.71
N ASN A 178 5.41 -3.81 19.65
CA ASN A 178 6.46 -3.40 20.60
C ASN A 178 7.03 -2.01 20.30
N SER A 179 6.90 -1.52 19.06
CA SER A 179 7.41 -0.21 18.68
C SER A 179 6.42 0.90 19.02
N THR A 180 6.91 1.96 19.67
CA THR A 180 6.14 3.19 19.91
C THR A 180 5.90 3.98 18.63
N ALA A 181 6.62 3.70 17.55
CA ALA A 181 6.50 4.36 16.25
C ALA A 181 5.08 4.31 15.65
N LEU A 182 4.34 3.26 15.99
CA LEU A 182 2.98 3.02 15.48
C LEU A 182 1.90 3.63 16.38
N SER A 183 2.28 4.19 17.53
CA SER A 183 1.35 4.77 18.49
C SER A 183 0.79 6.10 17.99
N PHE A 184 -0.44 6.41 18.38
CA PHE A 184 -1.07 7.70 18.10
C PHE A 184 -0.16 8.90 18.48
N THR A 185 0.49 8.82 19.64
CA THR A 185 1.41 9.87 20.12
C THR A 185 2.59 10.05 19.17
N SER A 186 3.23 8.97 18.72
CA SER A 186 4.36 9.07 17.80
C SER A 186 3.94 9.62 16.44
N ILE A 187 2.81 9.14 15.89
CA ILE A 187 2.27 9.66 14.63
C ILE A 187 1.96 11.15 14.71
N LYS A 188 1.34 11.60 15.81
CA LYS A 188 1.09 13.03 16.03
C LYS A 188 2.40 13.83 16.02
N ARG A 189 3.44 13.34 16.68
CA ARG A 189 4.76 13.99 16.72
C ARG A 189 5.39 14.08 15.34
N VAL A 190 5.42 12.97 14.60
CA VAL A 190 5.94 12.91 13.22
C VAL A 190 5.30 13.97 12.33
N LEU A 191 3.98 14.16 12.45
CA LEU A 191 3.22 15.08 11.61
C LEU A 191 3.30 16.54 12.03
N PHE A 192 3.47 16.84 13.33
CA PHE A 192 3.18 18.18 13.85
C PHE A 192 4.24 18.81 14.76
N ASP A 193 5.23 18.07 15.26
CA ASP A 193 6.21 18.65 16.19
C ASP A 193 7.17 19.62 15.49
N ALA A 194 7.55 19.32 14.24
CA ALA A 194 8.46 20.14 13.43
C ALA A 194 7.74 20.81 12.26
N ASP A 195 8.11 22.04 11.94
CA ASP A 195 7.62 22.82 10.81
C ASP A 195 8.75 23.14 9.81
N ASP A 196 9.36 22.08 9.28
CA ASP A 196 10.60 22.10 8.50
C ASP A 196 10.42 21.74 7.02
N GLY A 197 9.17 21.83 6.53
CA GLY A 197 8.82 21.62 5.13
C GLY A 197 8.51 20.17 4.75
N MET A 198 8.06 19.98 3.51
CA MET A 198 7.58 18.71 2.97
C MET A 198 8.67 17.66 2.83
N THR A 199 9.91 18.05 2.49
CA THR A 199 11.03 17.10 2.36
C THR A 199 11.33 16.42 3.70
N ALA A 200 11.46 17.21 4.77
CA ALA A 200 11.74 16.69 6.11
C ALA A 200 10.55 15.89 6.67
N LEU A 201 9.31 16.34 6.44
CA LEU A 201 8.13 15.58 6.80
C LEU A 201 8.05 14.24 6.06
N SER A 202 8.29 14.22 4.75
CA SER A 202 8.28 13.01 3.92
C SER A 202 9.28 11.99 4.46
N LEU A 203 10.51 12.45 4.74
CA LEU A 203 11.55 11.59 5.32
C LEU A 203 11.16 11.07 6.71
N ARG A 204 10.57 11.90 7.58
CA ARG A 204 10.09 11.43 8.89
C ARG A 204 9.05 10.32 8.73
N ILE A 205 8.04 10.52 7.87
CA ILE A 205 6.99 9.53 7.62
C ILE A 205 7.56 8.24 7.04
N GLU A 206 8.49 8.34 6.08
CA GLU A 206 9.17 7.20 5.45
C GLU A 206 9.95 6.38 6.49
N ARG A 207 10.78 7.03 7.31
CA ARG A 207 11.54 6.34 8.35
C ARG A 207 10.65 5.80 9.47
N SER A 208 9.61 6.53 9.85
CA SER A 208 8.69 6.17 10.93
C SER A 208 7.34 6.88 10.74
N PRO A 209 6.26 6.16 10.39
CA PRO A 209 6.07 4.74 10.68
C PRO A 209 6.37 3.76 9.53
N HIS A 210 6.62 4.22 8.31
CA HIS A 210 6.61 3.35 7.12
C HIS A 210 7.63 2.20 7.19
N ASP A 211 8.93 2.50 7.32
CA ASP A 211 9.98 1.47 7.37
C ASP A 211 9.80 0.55 8.57
N VAL A 212 9.48 1.12 9.74
CA VAL A 212 9.23 0.37 10.97
C VAL A 212 8.12 -0.67 10.77
N PHE A 213 7.06 -0.33 10.06
CA PHE A 213 5.95 -1.25 9.88
C PHE A 213 6.25 -2.36 8.88
N HIS A 214 6.92 -2.04 7.76
CA HIS A 214 7.44 -3.05 6.83
C HIS A 214 8.35 -4.06 7.56
N PHE A 215 9.31 -3.58 8.36
CA PHE A 215 10.19 -4.46 9.14
C PHE A 215 9.46 -5.26 10.21
N THR A 216 8.42 -4.69 10.83
CA THR A 216 7.56 -5.41 11.79
C THR A 216 6.83 -6.57 11.11
N LEU A 217 6.37 -6.39 9.86
CA LEU A 217 5.70 -7.43 9.08
C LEU A 217 6.66 -8.51 8.58
N SER A 218 7.95 -8.18 8.38
CA SER A 218 9.04 -9.09 8.02
C SER A 218 8.84 -9.80 6.66
N ALA A 219 9.71 -10.77 6.35
CA ALA A 219 9.69 -11.57 5.12
C ALA A 219 9.59 -10.72 3.83
N ALA A 220 8.69 -11.05 2.89
CA ALA A 220 8.57 -10.35 1.62
C ALA A 220 8.25 -8.85 1.80
N LEU A 221 7.40 -8.50 2.78
CA LEU A 221 7.04 -7.11 3.08
C LEU A 221 8.20 -6.26 3.60
N ALA A 222 9.20 -6.87 4.22
CA ALA A 222 10.41 -6.16 4.67
C ALA A 222 11.46 -5.99 3.56
N ASN A 223 11.24 -6.52 2.36
CA ASN A 223 12.16 -6.41 1.23
C ASN A 223 11.61 -5.42 0.21
N PHE A 224 12.24 -4.25 0.07
CA PHE A 224 11.77 -3.19 -0.82
C PHE A 224 11.59 -3.62 -2.28
N VAL A 225 12.30 -4.63 -2.79
CA VAL A 225 12.16 -5.07 -4.19
C VAL A 225 10.87 -5.86 -4.40
N VAL A 226 10.43 -6.63 -3.40
CA VAL A 226 9.31 -7.58 -3.54
C VAL A 226 8.13 -7.29 -2.61
N ALA A 227 8.20 -6.24 -1.79
CA ALA A 227 7.19 -5.93 -0.78
C ALA A 227 5.78 -5.77 -1.39
N ALA A 228 5.70 -5.20 -2.60
CA ALA A 228 4.43 -5.00 -3.31
C ALA A 228 3.74 -6.30 -3.75
N LEU A 229 4.39 -7.47 -3.62
CA LEU A 229 3.78 -8.78 -3.85
C LEU A 229 2.75 -9.14 -2.78
N ASP A 230 2.98 -8.70 -1.54
CA ASP A 230 2.00 -8.94 -0.48
C ASP A 230 0.89 -7.89 -0.56
N PRO A 231 -0.39 -8.28 -0.71
CA PRO A 231 -1.49 -7.31 -0.79
C PRO A 231 -1.60 -6.41 0.45
N VAL A 232 -0.96 -6.76 1.58
CA VAL A 232 -0.85 -5.90 2.75
C VAL A 232 -0.13 -4.58 2.46
N PHE A 233 0.82 -4.57 1.51
CA PHE A 233 1.54 -3.39 1.05
C PHE A 233 0.57 -2.23 0.72
N TYR A 234 -0.47 -2.53 -0.06
CA TYR A 234 -1.37 -1.50 -0.58
C TYR A 234 -2.19 -0.84 0.53
N GLY A 235 -2.65 -1.62 1.52
CA GLY A 235 -3.34 -1.07 2.68
C GLY A 235 -2.42 -0.29 3.63
N HIS A 236 -1.17 -0.74 3.79
CA HIS A 236 -0.15 0.01 4.52
C HIS A 236 0.12 1.37 3.87
N HIS A 237 0.38 1.39 2.55
CA HIS A 237 0.65 2.64 1.82
C HIS A 237 -0.57 3.55 1.72
N ALA A 238 -1.80 3.02 1.82
CA ALA A 238 -2.98 3.86 1.98
C ALA A 238 -3.04 4.56 3.34
N THR A 239 -2.54 3.94 4.40
CA THR A 239 -2.39 4.61 5.70
C THR A 239 -1.31 5.68 5.63
N ILE A 240 -0.17 5.42 4.98
CA ILE A 240 0.87 6.44 4.72
C ILE A 240 0.30 7.63 3.95
N ASP A 241 -0.51 7.36 2.93
CA ASP A 241 -1.19 8.40 2.15
C ASP A 241 -2.15 9.27 2.99
N ILE A 242 -2.85 8.66 3.95
CA ILE A 242 -3.71 9.36 4.90
C ILE A 242 -2.90 10.30 5.80
N LEU A 243 -1.70 9.90 6.25
CA LEU A 243 -0.83 10.76 7.06
C LEU A 243 -0.47 12.06 6.31
N ALA A 244 -0.11 11.94 5.04
CA ALA A 244 0.14 13.10 4.16
C ALA A 244 -1.13 13.96 3.98
N ALA A 245 -2.30 13.34 3.85
CA ALA A 245 -3.58 14.06 3.75
C ALA A 245 -3.95 14.79 5.05
N ILE A 246 -3.67 14.21 6.21
CA ILE A 246 -3.87 14.83 7.53
C ILE A 246 -2.98 16.08 7.66
N HIS A 247 -1.68 15.97 7.35
CA HIS A 247 -0.79 17.13 7.34
C HIS A 247 -1.31 18.23 6.43
N HIS A 248 -1.63 17.90 5.17
CA HIS A 248 -2.14 18.88 4.22
C HIS A 248 -3.43 19.56 4.75
N ARG A 249 -4.35 18.79 5.33
CA ARG A 249 -5.60 19.33 5.89
C ARG A 249 -5.37 20.26 7.08
N CYS A 250 -4.39 19.98 7.94
CA CYS A 250 -4.15 20.71 9.17
C CYS A 250 -3.14 21.86 9.03
N ARG A 251 -2.16 21.76 8.13
CA ARG A 251 -1.04 22.72 8.01
C ARG A 251 -1.07 23.53 6.72
N VAL A 252 -1.58 22.96 5.63
CA VAL A 252 -1.57 23.64 4.31
C VAL A 252 -2.91 24.29 4.00
N ARG A 253 -4.03 23.55 4.14
CA ARG A 253 -5.37 24.06 3.81
C ARG A 253 -5.75 25.35 4.55
N PRO A 254 -5.42 25.55 5.85
CA PRO A 254 -5.75 26.79 6.56
C PRO A 254 -5.06 28.03 6.00
N LEU A 255 -3.93 27.87 5.30
CA LEU A 255 -3.19 28.97 4.66
C LEU A 255 -3.93 29.56 3.45
N LYS A 256 -4.95 28.86 2.91
CA LYS A 256 -5.77 29.29 1.76
C LYS A 256 -4.94 29.73 0.55
N LEU A 257 -3.84 29.02 0.30
CA LEU A 257 -2.93 29.30 -0.82
C LEU A 257 -3.67 29.17 -2.16
N THR A 258 -3.38 30.08 -3.09
CA THR A 258 -3.74 29.88 -4.51
C THR A 258 -2.97 28.69 -5.08
N LYS A 259 -3.39 28.18 -6.24
CA LYS A 259 -2.67 27.08 -6.91
C LYS A 259 -1.20 27.42 -7.16
N GLU A 260 -0.90 28.65 -7.56
CA GLU A 260 0.48 29.08 -7.82
C GLU A 260 1.31 29.21 -6.52
N GLN A 261 0.70 29.72 -5.44
CA GLN A 261 1.35 29.75 -4.13
C GLN A 261 1.61 28.33 -3.61
N ALA A 262 0.65 27.41 -3.75
CA ALA A 262 0.78 26.04 -3.28
C ALA A 262 1.93 25.28 -3.96
N LYS A 263 2.20 25.55 -5.25
CA LYS A 263 3.34 24.94 -5.98
C LYS A 263 4.70 25.29 -5.37
N LEU A 264 4.82 26.47 -4.76
CA LEU A 264 6.08 27.00 -4.24
C LEU A 264 6.18 26.94 -2.71
N HIS A 265 5.07 26.62 -2.02
CA HIS A 265 5.05 26.64 -0.58
C HIS A 265 5.76 25.40 0.01
N PRO A 266 6.79 25.56 0.85
CA PRO A 266 7.61 24.46 1.33
C PRO A 266 6.83 23.44 2.16
N GLY A 267 5.76 23.87 2.84
CA GLY A 267 4.85 22.97 3.57
C GLY A 267 3.92 22.13 2.68
N ASN A 268 3.87 22.39 1.36
CA ASN A 268 3.04 21.66 0.40
C ASN A 268 3.88 20.85 -0.59
N PHE A 269 4.94 21.42 -1.14
CA PHE A 269 5.86 20.74 -2.06
C PHE A 269 7.25 21.35 -2.01
N GLN A 270 8.27 20.49 -2.09
CA GLN A 270 9.67 20.88 -2.24
C GLN A 270 10.32 19.96 -3.27
N GLY A 271 10.93 20.55 -4.30
CA GLY A 271 11.61 19.80 -5.36
C GLY A 271 12.94 19.22 -4.90
N CYS A 272 13.45 18.25 -5.66
CA CYS A 272 14.74 17.61 -5.42
C CYS A 272 15.34 17.09 -6.73
N VAL A 273 16.53 16.48 -6.63
CA VAL A 273 17.15 15.71 -7.71
C VAL A 273 17.18 14.25 -7.29
N ILE A 274 16.60 13.39 -8.12
CA ILE A 274 16.55 11.93 -7.91
C ILE A 274 17.65 11.27 -8.74
N ASN A 275 18.36 10.30 -8.15
CA ASN A 275 19.48 9.59 -8.79
C ASN A 275 20.51 10.51 -9.46
N ASN A 276 20.77 11.67 -8.86
CA ASN A 276 21.68 12.72 -9.35
C ASN A 276 21.39 13.25 -10.77
N THR A 277 20.24 12.92 -11.37
CA THR A 277 19.98 13.19 -12.80
C THR A 277 18.58 13.73 -13.05
N MET A 278 17.57 13.26 -12.31
CA MET A 278 16.18 13.65 -12.53
C MET A 278 15.79 14.82 -11.64
N VAL A 279 15.67 16.02 -12.22
CA VAL A 279 15.23 17.22 -11.50
C VAL A 279 13.70 17.24 -11.39
N VAL A 280 13.20 17.21 -10.16
CA VAL A 280 11.77 17.22 -9.85
C VAL A 280 11.35 18.60 -9.37
N LYS A 281 10.32 19.16 -10.01
CA LYS A 281 9.72 20.48 -9.69
C LYS A 281 8.22 20.32 -9.53
N ALA A 282 7.56 21.36 -9.01
CA ALA A 282 6.12 21.36 -8.79
C ALA A 282 5.29 21.22 -10.07
N THR A 283 5.92 21.45 -11.23
CA THR A 283 5.33 21.33 -12.57
C THR A 283 5.77 20.07 -13.32
N SER A 284 6.59 19.22 -12.70
CA SER A 284 6.99 17.95 -13.31
C SER A 284 5.76 17.07 -13.57
N PRO A 285 5.69 16.37 -14.72
CA PRO A 285 4.58 15.48 -15.01
C PRO A 285 4.54 14.32 -14.02
N VAL A 286 3.34 13.86 -13.68
CA VAL A 286 3.12 12.73 -12.76
C VAL A 286 2.63 11.53 -13.56
N GLY A 287 3.43 10.47 -13.63
CA GLY A 287 3.11 9.22 -14.29
C GLY A 287 3.75 8.02 -13.58
N LEU A 288 3.24 6.83 -13.86
CA LEU A 288 3.94 5.58 -13.55
C LEU A 288 4.47 5.06 -14.88
N ARG A 289 5.76 4.74 -14.94
CA ARG A 289 6.34 4.06 -16.10
C ARG A 289 6.03 2.57 -15.95
N LEU A 290 5.50 1.96 -17.00
CA LEU A 290 5.43 0.50 -17.09
C LEU A 290 6.83 -0.02 -17.47
N PRO A 291 7.29 -1.12 -16.86
CA PRO A 291 8.44 -1.90 -17.32
C PRO A 291 8.40 -2.19 -18.82
#